data_AF-J3I8H4-F1
#
_entry.id   AF-J3I8H4-F1
#
_cell.length_a   1.000
_cell.length_b   1.000
_cell.length_c   1.000
_cell.angle_alpha   90.00
_cell.angle_beta   90.00
_cell.angle_gamma   90.00
#
_symmetry.space_group_name_H-M   'P 1'
#
loop_
_entity.id
_entity.type
_entity.pdbx_description
1 polymer ?
#
loop_
_entity_poly.entity_id
_entity_poly.type
_entity_poly.pdbx_seq_one_letter_code
_entity_poly.pdbx_strand_id
1 'polypeptide(L)'
;MTPTNGKKLVVAHSVRPDAPQHEVETNRALARWLAQILGLKFGGSYDPQVHGGRDIYLLPTQTLVGAAAAKQLGVKGPDDLWGGYVEHDFICTKAISHGLLNRHAHAPEGWAPMFSERVRTVVLDGLSVFSFDDARPAAEHLLYSGPIRMKPIHACAGRGQEVINSLDQFDEILARPEAKAMFNEGVVLEQDLDQVITHSVGQSFIGARLLSYCGDQYLTKDALGEEVYGGSNLLVVQGGYDDLLKLDLPEDVRLAIRQAKVFDAAADEAYPGFYASRRNYDIAQGIASDGQRRSGVLEQSWRMGGASSAEVAALQSFVNDPGMRAIRVSSVETYIDQPLPADAIEVYRGPAESSDFLLKYVTVKSYDG
;
A
#
# COMPACT_ATOMS: atom_id res chain seq x y z
N MET A 1 17.92 -22.26 -14.43
CA MET A 1 16.70 -21.89 -15.18
C MET A 1 15.64 -22.90 -14.85
N THR A 2 14.72 -22.57 -13.94
CA THR A 2 13.49 -23.35 -13.72
C THR A 2 12.65 -23.20 -14.99
N PRO A 3 12.03 -24.26 -15.54
CA PRO A 3 11.19 -24.13 -16.72
C PRO A 3 10.04 -23.17 -16.39
N THR A 4 9.98 -22.02 -17.04
CA THR A 4 8.78 -21.18 -17.01
C THR A 4 7.67 -22.03 -17.60
N ASN A 5 6.61 -22.29 -16.81
CA ASN A 5 5.45 -23.02 -17.29
C ASN A 5 4.80 -22.17 -18.39
N GLY A 6 5.16 -22.39 -19.65
CA GLY A 6 4.72 -21.59 -20.81
C GLY A 6 3.21 -21.58 -21.05
N LYS A 7 2.43 -22.23 -20.18
CA LYS A 7 0.97 -22.24 -20.14
C LYS A 7 0.39 -21.21 -19.14
N LYS A 8 1.16 -20.67 -18.18
CA LYS A 8 0.66 -19.70 -17.19
C LYS A 8 0.38 -18.35 -17.88
N LEU A 9 -0.79 -17.78 -17.62
CA LEU A 9 -1.22 -16.48 -18.17
C LEU A 9 -1.12 -15.40 -17.12
N VAL A 10 -0.57 -14.24 -17.46
CA VAL A 10 -0.68 -13.05 -16.57
C VAL A 10 -2.01 -12.37 -16.84
N VAL A 11 -2.82 -12.18 -15.80
CA VAL A 11 -4.20 -11.69 -15.90
C VAL A 11 -4.40 -10.48 -15.01
N ALA A 12 -4.93 -9.38 -15.59
CA ALA A 12 -5.34 -8.19 -14.86
C ALA A 12 -6.68 -8.45 -14.16
N HIS A 13 -6.85 -8.06 -12.89
CA HIS A 13 -8.11 -8.26 -12.17
C HIS A 13 -8.53 -7.01 -11.41
N SER A 14 -9.52 -6.29 -11.96
CA SER A 14 -10.24 -5.29 -11.19
C SER A 14 -11.20 -5.98 -10.24
N VAL A 15 -10.95 -5.85 -8.93
CA VAL A 15 -11.77 -6.47 -7.88
C VAL A 15 -13.10 -5.74 -7.73
N ARG A 16 -13.09 -4.41 -7.87
CA ARG A 16 -14.30 -3.57 -7.78
C ARG A 16 -14.98 -3.46 -9.15
N PRO A 17 -16.29 -3.76 -9.27
CA PRO A 17 -17.03 -3.60 -10.53
C PRO A 17 -17.12 -2.16 -11.01
N ASP A 18 -17.15 -1.21 -10.08
CA ASP A 18 -17.24 0.23 -10.27
C ASP A 18 -15.87 0.93 -10.16
N ALA A 19 -14.77 0.18 -10.28
CA ALA A 19 -13.44 0.76 -10.25
C ALA A 19 -13.29 1.85 -11.33
N PRO A 20 -12.65 2.99 -11.00
CA PRO A 20 -12.34 4.02 -11.98
C PRO A 20 -11.60 3.48 -13.20
N GLN A 21 -11.95 3.97 -14.39
CA GLN A 21 -11.34 3.50 -15.63
C GLN A 21 -9.81 3.58 -15.62
N HIS A 22 -9.26 4.65 -15.04
CA HIS A 22 -7.81 4.82 -14.93
C HIS A 22 -7.14 3.74 -14.07
N GLU A 23 -7.81 3.24 -13.01
CA GLU A 23 -7.30 2.12 -12.20
C GLU A 23 -7.30 0.81 -13.02
N VAL A 24 -8.40 0.55 -13.74
CA VAL A 24 -8.56 -0.65 -14.58
C VAL A 24 -7.54 -0.68 -15.71
N GLU A 25 -7.36 0.43 -16.43
CA GLU A 25 -6.41 0.50 -17.54
C GLU A 25 -4.96 0.48 -17.06
N THR A 26 -4.65 1.12 -15.93
CA THR A 26 -3.33 0.97 -15.27
C THR A 26 -3.06 -0.49 -14.92
N ASN A 27 -4.03 -1.19 -14.33
CA ASN A 27 -3.90 -2.61 -13.99
C ASN A 27 -3.63 -3.48 -15.23
N ARG A 28 -4.34 -3.24 -16.34
CA ARG A 28 -4.12 -3.92 -17.62
C ARG A 28 -2.75 -3.62 -18.21
N ALA A 29 -2.30 -2.36 -18.15
CA ALA A 29 -0.98 -1.96 -18.62
C ALA A 29 0.14 -2.67 -17.85
N LEU A 30 0.06 -2.67 -16.51
CA LEU A 30 1.04 -3.34 -15.65
C LEU A 30 1.03 -4.86 -15.82
N ALA A 31 -0.14 -5.50 -15.93
CA ALA A 31 -0.23 -6.94 -16.16
C ALA A 31 0.37 -7.35 -17.52
N ARG A 32 0.14 -6.53 -18.56
CA ARG A 32 0.75 -6.75 -19.87
C ARG A 32 2.27 -6.60 -19.83
N TRP A 33 2.77 -5.56 -19.17
CA TRP A 33 4.21 -5.34 -19.01
C TRP A 33 4.86 -6.48 -18.23
N LEU A 34 4.22 -6.93 -17.14
CA LEU A 34 4.74 -8.03 -16.36
C LEU A 34 4.75 -9.36 -17.14
N ALA A 35 3.75 -9.60 -17.99
CA ALA A 35 3.75 -10.76 -18.89
C ALA A 35 4.98 -10.75 -19.80
N GLN A 36 5.34 -9.60 -20.36
CA GLN A 36 6.53 -9.44 -21.21
C GLN A 36 7.81 -9.75 -20.43
N ILE A 37 7.97 -9.19 -19.24
CA ILE A 37 9.14 -9.41 -18.37
C ILE A 37 9.30 -10.90 -18.03
N LEU A 38 8.19 -11.57 -17.70
CA LEU A 38 8.18 -12.98 -17.29
C LEU A 38 8.27 -13.96 -18.47
N GLY A 39 8.19 -13.47 -19.72
CA GLY A 39 8.09 -14.33 -20.91
C GLY A 39 6.80 -15.15 -20.95
N LEU A 40 5.72 -14.66 -20.32
CA LEU A 40 4.40 -15.28 -20.27
C LEU A 40 3.44 -14.58 -21.24
N LYS A 41 2.31 -15.24 -21.53
CA LYS A 41 1.25 -14.62 -22.33
C LYS A 41 0.37 -13.74 -21.44
N PHE A 42 0.07 -12.53 -21.91
CA PHE A 42 -0.95 -11.69 -21.29
C PHE A 42 -2.34 -12.22 -21.64
N GLY A 43 -3.15 -12.53 -20.62
CA GLY A 43 -4.49 -13.09 -20.74
C GLY A 43 -5.62 -12.05 -20.85
N GLY A 44 -5.32 -10.77 -20.72
CA GLY A 44 -6.35 -9.72 -20.66
C GLY A 44 -6.86 -9.49 -19.25
N SER A 45 -8.08 -8.95 -19.15
CA SER A 45 -8.78 -8.79 -17.87
C SER A 45 -9.40 -10.13 -17.46
N TYR A 46 -9.45 -10.40 -16.16
CA TYR A 46 -10.02 -11.62 -15.62
C TYR A 46 -11.49 -11.75 -16.03
N ASP A 47 -11.81 -12.96 -16.47
CA ASP A 47 -13.13 -13.38 -16.91
C ASP A 47 -13.28 -14.84 -16.48
N PRO A 48 -14.21 -15.16 -15.55
CA PRO A 48 -14.43 -16.53 -15.09
C PRO A 48 -14.70 -17.54 -16.20
N GLN A 49 -15.35 -17.14 -17.30
CA GLN A 49 -15.67 -18.04 -18.41
C GLN A 49 -14.44 -18.38 -19.25
N VAL A 50 -13.51 -17.43 -19.38
CA VAL A 50 -12.28 -17.61 -20.17
C VAL A 50 -11.17 -18.25 -19.34
N HIS A 51 -11.05 -17.83 -18.08
CA HIS A 51 -9.92 -18.14 -17.21
C HIS A 51 -10.21 -19.25 -16.18
N GLY A 52 -11.47 -19.65 -16.01
CA GLY A 52 -11.85 -20.73 -15.10
C GLY A 52 -11.03 -22.01 -15.34
N GLY A 53 -10.36 -22.50 -14.29
CA GLY A 53 -9.54 -23.71 -14.34
C GLY A 53 -8.20 -23.59 -15.08
N ARG A 54 -7.83 -22.39 -15.56
CA ARG A 54 -6.50 -22.15 -16.15
C ARG A 54 -5.47 -21.85 -15.06
N ASP A 55 -4.20 -22.10 -15.39
CA ASP A 55 -3.07 -21.64 -14.58
C ASP A 55 -2.83 -20.15 -14.86
N ILE A 56 -3.07 -19.30 -13.87
CA ILE A 56 -2.99 -17.84 -14.01
C ILE A 56 -2.07 -17.24 -12.95
N TYR A 57 -1.39 -16.16 -13.32
CA TYR A 57 -0.68 -15.25 -12.43
C TYR A 57 -1.46 -13.94 -12.38
N LEU A 58 -2.11 -13.68 -11.25
CA LEU A 58 -3.11 -12.63 -11.12
C LEU A 58 -2.48 -11.29 -10.70
N LEU A 59 -2.92 -10.18 -11.28
CA LEU A 59 -2.65 -8.82 -10.81
C LEU A 59 -3.95 -8.19 -10.29
N PRO A 60 -4.31 -8.38 -9.01
CA PRO A 60 -5.51 -7.79 -8.48
C PRO A 60 -5.30 -6.30 -8.13
N THR A 61 -6.34 -5.48 -8.35
CA THR A 61 -6.32 -4.06 -7.95
C THR A 61 -6.44 -3.87 -6.44
N GLN A 62 -6.92 -4.89 -5.72
CA GLN A 62 -7.08 -4.91 -4.26
C GLN A 62 -6.47 -6.18 -3.67
N THR A 63 -6.17 -6.17 -2.38
CA THR A 63 -5.82 -7.39 -1.65
C THR A 63 -7.01 -8.33 -1.71
N LEU A 64 -6.78 -9.61 -1.98
CA LEU A 64 -7.86 -10.59 -2.02
C LEU A 64 -8.33 -10.87 -0.59
N VAL A 65 -9.64 -10.81 -0.35
CA VAL A 65 -10.22 -11.04 0.97
C VAL A 65 -11.07 -12.31 0.95
N GLY A 66 -10.81 -13.21 1.90
CA GLY A 66 -11.61 -14.39 2.15
C GLY A 66 -11.29 -15.58 1.24
N ALA A 67 -11.24 -16.78 1.83
CA ALA A 67 -10.79 -18.01 1.15
C ALA A 67 -11.64 -18.38 -0.08
N ALA A 68 -12.93 -18.05 -0.08
CA ALA A 68 -13.82 -18.33 -1.22
C ALA A 68 -13.41 -17.56 -2.48
N ALA A 69 -13.05 -16.27 -2.34
CA ALA A 69 -12.62 -15.44 -3.46
C ALA A 69 -11.28 -15.93 -4.04
N ALA A 70 -10.29 -16.20 -3.18
CA ALA A 70 -9.00 -16.73 -3.60
C ALA A 70 -9.15 -18.07 -4.34
N LYS A 71 -9.98 -18.98 -3.82
CA LYS A 71 -10.26 -20.28 -4.45
C LYS A 71 -10.94 -20.13 -5.82
N GLN A 72 -11.91 -19.23 -5.94
CA GLN A 72 -12.59 -18.97 -7.22
C GLN A 72 -11.63 -18.44 -8.29
N LEU A 73 -10.63 -17.64 -7.87
CA LEU A 73 -9.57 -17.12 -8.74
C LEU A 73 -8.44 -18.13 -8.99
N GLY A 74 -8.46 -19.31 -8.34
CA GLY A 74 -7.40 -20.32 -8.46
C GLY A 74 -6.08 -19.93 -7.79
N VAL A 75 -6.08 -18.92 -6.93
CA VAL A 75 -4.91 -18.44 -6.20
C VAL A 75 -4.67 -19.34 -4.99
N LYS A 76 -3.48 -19.95 -4.89
CA LYS A 76 -3.13 -20.89 -3.81
C LYS A 76 -2.07 -20.35 -2.86
N GLY A 77 -1.39 -19.28 -3.26
CA GLY A 77 -0.29 -18.70 -2.49
C GLY A 77 0.41 -17.57 -3.25
N PRO A 78 1.55 -17.08 -2.74
CA PRO A 78 2.24 -15.91 -3.26
C PRO A 78 2.77 -16.07 -4.68
N ASP A 79 2.97 -17.30 -5.18
CA ASP A 79 3.42 -17.57 -6.55
C ASP A 79 2.33 -17.40 -7.63
N ASP A 80 1.08 -17.19 -7.22
CA ASP A 80 -0.09 -17.11 -8.11
C ASP A 80 -0.62 -15.70 -8.33
N LEU A 81 -0.06 -14.70 -7.64
CA LEU A 81 -0.44 -13.30 -7.84
C LEU A 81 0.75 -12.37 -7.65
N TRP A 82 0.63 -11.14 -8.13
CA TRP A 82 1.40 -9.99 -7.66
C TRP A 82 0.47 -9.08 -6.84
N GLY A 83 0.50 -9.27 -5.52
CA GLY A 83 -0.44 -8.69 -4.56
C GLY A 83 -0.46 -9.53 -3.28
N GLY A 84 -1.54 -9.45 -2.52
CA GLY A 84 -1.70 -10.22 -1.28
C GLY A 84 -3.10 -10.79 -1.08
N TYR A 85 -3.20 -11.61 -0.05
CA TYR A 85 -4.41 -12.26 0.43
C TYR A 85 -4.51 -12.15 1.94
N VAL A 86 -5.72 -11.86 2.43
CA VAL A 86 -6.07 -11.86 3.85
C VAL A 86 -7.39 -12.60 4.07
N GLU A 87 -7.60 -13.15 5.26
CA GLU A 87 -8.86 -13.82 5.61
C GLU A 87 -9.99 -12.81 5.86
N HIS A 88 -9.67 -11.72 6.55
CA HIS A 88 -10.60 -10.66 6.94
C HIS A 88 -10.13 -9.31 6.37
N ASP A 89 -11.07 -8.48 5.96
CA ASP A 89 -10.86 -7.23 5.25
C ASP A 89 -10.04 -6.19 6.03
N PHE A 90 -10.30 -6.04 7.33
CA PHE A 90 -9.63 -5.05 8.17
C PHE A 90 -8.11 -5.24 8.18
N ILE A 91 -7.61 -6.47 7.98
CA ILE A 91 -6.18 -6.82 7.96
C ILE A 91 -5.49 -6.09 6.81
N CYS A 92 -6.16 -5.93 5.66
CA CYS A 92 -5.61 -5.17 4.54
C CYS A 92 -5.93 -3.67 4.57
N THR A 93 -6.22 -3.12 5.75
CA THR A 93 -6.44 -1.68 5.98
C THR A 93 -5.43 -1.11 6.99
N LYS A 94 -5.52 0.19 7.26
CA LYS A 94 -4.75 0.88 8.32
C LYS A 94 -5.12 0.41 9.73
N ALA A 95 -6.28 -0.23 9.89
CA ALA A 95 -6.74 -0.70 11.20
C ALA A 95 -5.78 -1.72 11.82
N ILE A 96 -5.05 -2.49 11.00
CA ILE A 96 -4.11 -3.48 11.48
C ILE A 96 -2.96 -2.84 12.28
N SER A 97 -2.61 -1.57 12.02
CA SER A 97 -1.46 -0.89 12.61
C SER A 97 -1.59 -0.69 14.13
N HIS A 98 -2.80 -0.68 14.68
CA HIS A 98 -3.06 -0.28 16.06
C HIS A 98 -3.85 -1.31 16.85
N GLY A 99 -3.66 -1.32 18.17
CA GLY A 99 -4.46 -2.11 19.09
C GLY A 99 -5.85 -1.51 19.30
N LEU A 100 -6.70 -2.22 20.03
CA LEU A 100 -7.96 -1.67 20.54
C LEU A 100 -7.71 -0.99 21.89
N LEU A 101 -8.63 -0.10 22.32
CA LEU A 101 -8.49 0.65 23.57
C LEU A 101 -8.19 -0.24 24.78
N ASN A 102 -8.90 -1.37 24.89
CA ASN A 102 -8.71 -2.35 25.95
C ASN A 102 -9.36 -3.69 25.56
N ARG A 103 -9.21 -4.72 26.41
CA ARG A 103 -9.77 -6.07 26.18
C ARG A 103 -11.30 -6.16 26.09
N HIS A 104 -12.02 -5.12 26.48
CA HIS A 104 -13.48 -5.04 26.44
C HIS A 104 -14.00 -4.27 25.21
N ALA A 105 -13.11 -3.61 24.47
CA ALA A 105 -13.48 -2.93 23.23
C ALA A 105 -13.92 -3.94 22.15
N HIS A 106 -14.79 -3.51 21.25
CA HIS A 106 -15.28 -4.33 20.16
C HIS A 106 -14.15 -4.70 19.19
N ALA A 107 -13.94 -5.99 19.02
CA ALA A 107 -12.98 -6.54 18.08
C ALA A 107 -13.72 -7.17 16.89
N PRO A 108 -13.35 -6.87 15.63
CA PRO A 108 -13.90 -7.56 14.48
C PRO A 108 -13.48 -9.04 14.48
N GLU A 109 -14.21 -9.87 13.74
CA GLU A 109 -13.85 -11.27 13.54
C GLU A 109 -12.43 -11.38 12.95
N GLY A 110 -11.61 -12.28 13.50
CA GLY A 110 -10.23 -12.47 13.07
C GLY A 110 -9.21 -11.51 13.70
N TRP A 111 -9.62 -10.64 14.63
CA TRP A 111 -8.70 -9.74 15.32
C TRP A 111 -7.62 -10.50 16.11
N ALA A 112 -6.35 -10.16 15.90
CA ALA A 112 -5.20 -10.80 16.54
C ALA A 112 -4.46 -9.78 17.42
N PRO A 113 -4.71 -9.74 18.75
CA PRO A 113 -4.05 -8.80 19.66
C PRO A 113 -2.51 -8.83 19.57
N MET A 114 -1.95 -10.03 19.35
CA MET A 114 -0.51 -10.24 19.19
C MET A 114 0.11 -9.34 18.11
N PHE A 115 -0.58 -9.07 16.99
CA PHE A 115 -0.05 -8.20 15.95
C PHE A 115 0.25 -6.80 16.53
N SER A 116 -0.74 -6.19 17.18
CA SER A 116 -0.59 -4.86 17.79
C SER A 116 0.50 -4.82 18.87
N GLU A 117 0.66 -5.90 19.64
CA GLU A 117 1.75 -6.02 20.62
C GLU A 117 3.12 -6.07 19.95
N ARG A 118 3.26 -6.77 18.82
CA ARG A 118 4.51 -6.88 18.05
C ARG A 118 4.90 -5.57 17.37
N VAL A 119 3.93 -4.83 16.84
CA VAL A 119 4.21 -3.62 16.04
C VAL A 119 4.24 -2.33 16.87
N ARG A 120 3.86 -2.36 18.15
CA ARG A 120 3.74 -1.18 19.03
C ARG A 120 4.91 -0.19 18.96
N THR A 121 6.14 -0.68 18.80
CA THR A 121 7.35 0.18 18.78
C THR A 121 7.71 0.70 17.39
N VAL A 122 6.97 0.30 16.36
CA VAL A 122 7.23 0.67 14.95
C VAL A 122 6.04 1.35 14.28
N VAL A 123 4.98 1.65 15.03
CA VAL A 123 3.82 2.47 14.63
C VAL A 123 3.76 3.74 15.50
N LEU A 124 2.94 4.71 15.10
CA LEU A 124 2.64 5.85 15.96
C LEU A 124 1.71 5.43 17.11
N ASP A 125 1.60 6.25 18.15
CA ASP A 125 0.61 6.00 19.20
C ASP A 125 -0.80 6.13 18.60
N GLY A 126 -1.65 5.13 18.84
CA GLY A 126 -2.95 5.06 18.18
C GLY A 126 -3.77 3.85 18.56
N LEU A 127 -5.02 3.89 18.14
CA LEU A 127 -6.07 2.90 18.42
C LEU A 127 -6.94 2.69 17.18
N SER A 128 -7.31 1.43 16.96
CA SER A 128 -8.37 1.05 16.03
C SER A 128 -9.69 0.93 16.79
N VAL A 129 -10.75 1.48 16.21
CA VAL A 129 -12.09 1.57 16.78
C VAL A 129 -13.10 0.98 15.81
N PHE A 130 -13.85 -0.03 16.25
CA PHE A 130 -14.89 -0.72 15.46
C PHE A 130 -16.28 -0.64 16.12
N SER A 131 -16.46 0.29 17.07
CA SER A 131 -17.73 0.53 17.74
C SER A 131 -17.88 2.01 18.05
N PHE A 132 -19.09 2.53 17.83
CA PHE A 132 -19.44 3.89 18.24
C PHE A 132 -19.25 4.13 19.74
N ASP A 133 -19.55 3.12 20.58
CA ASP A 133 -19.46 3.25 22.04
C ASP A 133 -18.00 3.32 22.54
N ASP A 134 -17.06 2.74 21.78
CA ASP A 134 -15.63 2.76 22.09
C ASP A 134 -14.92 4.02 21.57
N ALA A 135 -15.56 4.78 20.68
CA ALA A 135 -14.94 5.91 19.97
C ALA A 135 -14.54 7.04 20.93
N ARG A 136 -15.47 7.50 21.77
CA ARG A 136 -15.19 8.63 22.69
C ARG A 136 -14.12 8.27 23.74
N PRO A 137 -14.19 7.11 24.42
CA PRO A 137 -13.14 6.71 25.35
C PRO A 137 -11.76 6.55 24.69
N ALA A 138 -11.70 6.08 23.45
CA ALA A 138 -10.45 5.97 22.69
C ALA A 138 -9.86 7.35 22.36
N ALA A 139 -10.68 8.30 21.93
CA ALA A 139 -10.25 9.67 21.68
C ALA A 139 -9.77 10.37 22.96
N GLU A 140 -10.49 10.21 24.06
CA GLU A 140 -10.12 10.76 25.38
C GLU A 140 -8.76 10.26 25.84
N HIS A 141 -8.47 8.97 25.64
CA HIS A 141 -7.17 8.40 25.97
C HIS A 141 -6.03 9.04 25.16
N LEU A 142 -6.20 9.16 23.84
CA LEU A 142 -5.13 9.63 22.94
C LEU A 142 -4.93 11.15 23.00
N LEU A 143 -6.02 11.91 23.11
CA LEU A 143 -5.99 13.39 23.14
C LEU A 143 -5.25 13.96 24.35
N TYR A 144 -5.04 13.15 25.40
CA TYR A 144 -4.20 13.54 26.53
C TYR A 144 -2.75 13.85 26.10
N SER A 145 -2.25 13.18 25.05
CA SER A 145 -0.88 13.32 24.55
C SER A 145 -0.74 14.36 23.43
N GLY A 146 -1.84 14.90 22.91
CA GLY A 146 -1.85 15.89 21.83
C GLY A 146 -2.93 15.63 20.78
N PRO A 147 -2.93 16.42 19.68
CA PRO A 147 -3.87 16.23 18.58
C PRO A 147 -3.77 14.84 17.96
N ILE A 148 -4.91 14.34 17.52
CA ILE A 148 -5.03 13.04 16.85
C ILE A 148 -5.57 13.21 15.44
N ARG A 149 -5.22 12.27 14.57
CA ARG A 149 -5.75 12.14 13.23
C ARG A 149 -6.71 10.96 13.17
N MET A 150 -7.94 11.24 12.74
CA MET A 150 -8.95 10.23 12.45
C MET A 150 -8.83 9.76 11.00
N LYS A 151 -8.88 8.45 10.77
CA LYS A 151 -8.82 7.84 9.42
C LYS A 151 -9.86 6.72 9.28
N PRO A 152 -10.89 6.87 8.43
CA PRO A 152 -11.75 5.75 8.04
C PRO A 152 -10.92 4.64 7.41
N ILE A 153 -11.14 3.38 7.79
CA ILE A 153 -10.17 2.31 7.46
C ILE A 153 -10.10 1.99 5.96
N HIS A 154 -11.22 2.12 5.23
CA HIS A 154 -11.30 1.85 3.79
C HIS A 154 -10.96 3.05 2.89
N ALA A 155 -10.81 4.26 3.45
CA ALA A 155 -10.43 5.43 2.67
C ALA A 155 -8.99 5.32 2.15
N CYS A 156 -8.73 5.79 0.93
CA CYS A 156 -7.41 5.75 0.29
C CYS A 156 -6.89 7.15 -0.02
N ALA A 157 -5.56 7.30 -0.11
CA ALA A 157 -4.88 8.52 -0.56
C ALA A 157 -5.26 9.77 0.25
N GLY A 158 -5.20 9.69 1.59
CA GLY A 158 -5.43 10.87 2.45
C GLY A 158 -6.90 11.29 2.61
N ARG A 159 -7.82 10.77 1.79
CA ARG A 159 -9.23 11.20 1.80
C ARG A 159 -9.95 10.85 3.09
N GLY A 160 -10.83 11.76 3.53
CA GLY A 160 -11.67 11.58 4.71
C GLY A 160 -10.92 11.58 6.05
N GLN A 161 -9.68 12.09 6.07
CA GLN A 161 -8.91 12.21 7.30
C GLN A 161 -9.12 13.59 7.93
N GLU A 162 -9.26 13.61 9.26
CA GLU A 162 -9.51 14.84 10.03
C GLU A 162 -8.57 14.91 11.22
N VAL A 163 -8.00 16.10 11.47
CA VAL A 163 -7.21 16.38 12.68
C VAL A 163 -8.13 16.90 13.77
N ILE A 164 -8.06 16.29 14.95
CA ILE A 164 -8.88 16.59 16.12
C ILE A 164 -7.96 17.07 17.24
N ASN A 165 -8.27 18.24 17.78
CA ASN A 165 -7.44 18.91 18.77
C ASN A 165 -8.02 18.85 20.18
N SER A 166 -9.30 18.47 20.33
CA SER A 166 -9.97 18.42 21.61
C SER A 166 -11.13 17.43 21.63
N LEU A 167 -11.57 17.07 22.84
CA LEU A 167 -12.75 16.23 23.01
C LEU A 167 -14.04 16.90 22.52
N ASP A 168 -14.15 18.22 22.64
CA ASP A 168 -15.31 18.95 22.13
C ASP A 168 -15.42 18.81 20.60
N GLN A 169 -14.29 18.93 19.87
CA GLN A 169 -14.25 18.65 18.42
C GLN A 169 -14.59 17.20 18.10
N PHE A 170 -14.16 16.26 18.94
CA PHE A 170 -14.52 14.86 18.76
C PHE A 170 -16.02 14.61 19.00
N ASP A 171 -16.61 15.25 20.00
CA ASP A 171 -18.04 15.16 20.31
C ASP A 171 -18.89 15.75 19.17
N GLU A 172 -18.42 16.78 18.47
CA GLU A 172 -19.03 17.28 17.22
C GLU A 172 -18.99 16.24 16.09
N ILE A 173 -17.90 15.47 15.96
CA ILE A 173 -17.81 14.35 15.00
C ILE A 173 -18.82 13.26 15.36
N LEU A 174 -18.92 12.89 16.64
CA LEU A 174 -19.88 11.88 17.11
C LEU A 174 -21.33 12.30 16.91
N ALA A 175 -21.62 13.60 16.86
CA ALA A 175 -22.95 14.14 16.61
C ALA A 175 -23.37 14.08 15.13
N ARG A 176 -22.45 13.78 14.20
CA ARG A 176 -22.77 13.69 12.77
C ARG A 176 -23.70 12.50 12.48
N PRO A 177 -24.67 12.64 11.56
CA PRO A 177 -25.62 11.57 11.22
C PRO A 177 -24.96 10.23 10.85
N GLU A 178 -23.81 10.29 10.17
CA GLU A 178 -23.05 9.15 9.66
C GLU A 178 -22.07 8.54 10.68
N ALA A 179 -21.82 9.20 11.82
CA ALA A 179 -20.77 8.81 12.76
C ALA A 179 -20.92 7.38 13.26
N LYS A 180 -22.15 6.98 13.60
CA LYS A 180 -22.44 5.62 14.07
C LYS A 180 -22.08 4.55 13.04
N ALA A 181 -22.39 4.80 11.77
CA ALA A 181 -22.03 3.86 10.70
C ALA A 181 -20.50 3.82 10.52
N MET A 182 -19.85 5.00 10.45
CA MET A 182 -18.41 5.14 10.28
C MET A 182 -17.60 4.41 11.36
N PHE A 183 -17.92 4.61 12.65
CA PHE A 183 -17.19 3.95 13.73
C PHE A 183 -17.47 2.46 13.85
N ASN A 184 -18.65 1.98 13.42
CA ASN A 184 -18.95 0.55 13.39
C ASN A 184 -18.30 -0.15 12.18
N GLU A 185 -18.05 0.57 11.08
CA GLU A 185 -17.27 0.06 9.94
C GLU A 185 -15.78 -0.02 10.27
N GLY A 186 -15.26 1.02 10.93
CA GLY A 186 -13.91 1.03 11.48
C GLY A 186 -13.17 2.34 11.22
N VAL A 187 -12.50 2.82 12.25
CA VAL A 187 -11.71 4.05 12.25
C VAL A 187 -10.39 3.83 12.98
N VAL A 188 -9.32 4.42 12.46
CA VAL A 188 -8.06 4.60 13.20
C VAL A 188 -8.04 6.01 13.79
N LEU A 189 -7.71 6.08 15.07
CA LEU A 189 -7.31 7.30 15.76
C LEU A 189 -5.83 7.19 16.08
N GLU A 190 -5.00 8.10 15.62
CA GLU A 190 -3.56 8.05 15.88
C GLU A 190 -2.98 9.44 16.13
N GLN A 191 -1.80 9.53 16.70
CA GLN A 191 -1.06 10.77 16.90
C GLN A 191 -0.90 11.53 15.57
N ASP A 192 -1.26 12.82 15.58
CA ASP A 192 -0.98 13.71 14.45
C ASP A 192 0.47 14.21 14.49
N LEU A 193 1.08 14.35 13.31
CA LEU A 193 2.44 14.85 13.14
C LEU A 193 2.45 16.06 12.19
N ASP A 194 3.31 17.02 12.50
CA ASP A 194 3.66 18.14 11.63
C ASP A 194 4.92 17.82 10.79
N GLN A 195 5.10 18.51 9.67
CA GLN A 195 6.26 18.40 8.77
C GLN A 195 6.53 16.94 8.35
N VAL A 196 5.47 16.25 7.94
CA VAL A 196 5.52 14.82 7.65
C VAL A 196 6.21 14.55 6.32
N ILE A 197 7.17 13.64 6.35
CA ILE A 197 7.71 12.95 5.18
C ILE A 197 7.18 11.51 5.22
N THR A 198 6.65 11.05 4.09
CA THR A 198 6.19 9.66 3.95
C THR A 198 7.19 8.88 3.10
N HIS A 199 7.83 7.91 3.74
CA HIS A 199 8.67 6.93 3.06
C HIS A 199 7.84 5.77 2.56
N SER A 200 8.12 5.30 1.35
CA SER A 200 7.63 4.05 0.81
C SER A 200 8.74 3.00 0.94
N VAL A 201 8.48 1.96 1.73
CA VAL A 201 9.40 0.82 1.89
C VAL A 201 8.67 -0.45 1.52
N GLY A 202 9.24 -1.25 0.63
CA GLY A 202 8.55 -2.44 0.15
C GLY A 202 9.44 -3.52 -0.40
N GLN A 203 8.81 -4.64 -0.69
CA GLN A 203 9.42 -5.84 -1.23
C GLN A 203 8.44 -6.52 -2.21
N SER A 204 8.95 -6.87 -3.38
CA SER A 204 8.19 -7.56 -4.42
C SER A 204 8.89 -8.86 -4.80
N PHE A 205 8.14 -9.96 -4.75
CA PHE A 205 8.55 -11.27 -5.23
C PHE A 205 7.81 -11.61 -6.52
N ILE A 206 8.53 -11.63 -7.64
CA ILE A 206 7.95 -11.81 -8.97
C ILE A 206 8.84 -12.75 -9.79
N GLY A 207 8.29 -13.87 -10.27
CA GLY A 207 9.03 -14.77 -11.16
C GLY A 207 10.34 -15.29 -10.57
N ALA A 208 10.31 -15.67 -9.28
CA ALA A 208 11.47 -16.09 -8.48
C ALA A 208 12.54 -15.00 -8.23
N ARG A 209 12.24 -13.73 -8.52
CA ARG A 209 13.10 -12.59 -8.20
C ARG A 209 12.52 -11.82 -7.02
N LEU A 210 13.37 -11.54 -6.05
CA LEU A 210 13.07 -10.67 -4.92
C LEU A 210 13.65 -9.30 -5.19
N LEU A 211 12.85 -8.25 -5.04
CA LEU A 211 13.27 -6.86 -5.10
C LEU A 211 12.87 -6.17 -3.81
N SER A 212 13.73 -5.32 -3.26
CA SER A 212 13.41 -4.49 -2.10
C SER A 212 13.71 -3.03 -2.41
N TYR A 213 12.92 -2.12 -1.84
CA TYR A 213 13.08 -0.70 -2.10
C TYR A 213 12.78 0.17 -0.89
N CYS A 214 13.33 1.38 -0.92
CA CYS A 214 12.96 2.50 -0.09
C CYS A 214 12.89 3.76 -0.95
N GLY A 215 12.14 4.76 -0.49
CA GLY A 215 12.04 6.02 -1.21
C GLY A 215 11.02 6.95 -0.61
N ASP A 216 10.86 8.12 -1.21
CA ASP A 216 9.96 9.15 -0.72
C ASP A 216 8.72 9.25 -1.62
N GLN A 217 7.58 9.48 -0.99
CA GLN A 217 6.36 9.87 -1.68
C GLN A 217 6.30 11.39 -1.79
N TYR A 218 5.62 11.89 -2.82
CA TYR A 218 5.34 13.31 -2.96
C TYR A 218 3.91 13.54 -3.46
N LEU A 219 3.37 14.71 -3.11
CA LEU A 219 2.02 15.10 -3.45
C LEU A 219 2.01 15.92 -4.75
N THR A 220 0.88 15.90 -5.44
CA THR A 220 0.52 16.80 -6.54
C THR A 220 -0.84 17.40 -6.23
N LYS A 221 -1.22 18.45 -6.96
CA LYS A 221 -2.58 18.98 -6.91
C LYS A 221 -3.44 18.32 -7.99
N ASP A 222 -4.66 17.97 -7.63
CA ASP A 222 -5.68 17.56 -8.59
C ASP A 222 -6.33 18.77 -9.29
N ALA A 223 -7.35 18.52 -10.11
CA ALA A 223 -8.08 19.57 -10.84
C ALA A 223 -8.83 20.56 -9.92
N LEU A 224 -9.11 20.18 -8.67
CA LEU A 224 -9.78 21.00 -7.67
C LEU A 224 -8.78 21.75 -6.77
N GLY A 225 -7.48 21.48 -6.92
CA GLY A 225 -6.42 22.07 -6.12
C GLY A 225 -6.13 21.32 -4.82
N GLU A 226 -6.79 20.18 -4.59
CA GLU A 226 -6.59 19.32 -3.43
C GLU A 226 -5.28 18.55 -3.56
N GLU A 227 -4.58 18.37 -2.43
CA GLU A 227 -3.34 17.61 -2.41
C GLU A 227 -3.63 16.10 -2.46
N VAL A 228 -3.12 15.45 -3.49
CA VAL A 228 -3.27 14.02 -3.75
C VAL A 228 -1.90 13.40 -4.04
N TYR A 229 -1.83 12.07 -4.03
CA TYR A 229 -0.60 11.36 -4.35
C TYR A 229 -0.09 11.74 -5.76
N GLY A 230 1.15 12.23 -5.84
CA GLY A 230 1.80 12.67 -7.09
C GLY A 230 2.88 11.70 -7.59
N GLY A 231 3.28 10.74 -6.77
CA GLY A 231 4.30 9.76 -7.14
C GLY A 231 5.20 9.33 -6.01
N SER A 232 6.19 8.51 -6.38
CA SER A 232 7.22 7.98 -5.48
C SER A 232 8.54 7.93 -6.21
N ASN A 233 9.62 8.32 -5.52
CA ASN A 233 10.99 8.16 -5.99
C ASN A 233 11.63 7.02 -5.22
N LEU A 234 11.89 5.89 -5.87
CA LEU A 234 12.38 4.68 -5.21
C LEU A 234 13.83 4.39 -5.59
N LEU A 235 14.59 3.95 -4.60
CA LEU A 235 15.84 3.24 -4.75
C LEU A 235 15.57 1.76 -4.53
N VAL A 236 15.84 0.96 -5.55
CA VAL A 236 15.49 -0.47 -5.59
C VAL A 236 16.76 -1.30 -5.71
N VAL A 237 16.82 -2.44 -5.02
CA VAL A 237 17.87 -3.45 -5.13
C VAL A 237 17.27 -4.80 -5.53
N GLN A 238 18.10 -5.67 -6.12
CA GLN A 238 17.82 -7.09 -6.14
C GLN A 238 18.13 -7.69 -4.75
N GLY A 239 17.18 -8.44 -4.19
CA GLY A 239 17.33 -9.09 -2.89
C GLY A 239 16.40 -8.51 -1.81
N GLY A 240 16.72 -8.85 -0.57
CA GLY A 240 15.92 -8.52 0.60
C GLY A 240 16.22 -7.14 1.20
N TYR A 241 15.53 -6.80 2.28
CA TYR A 241 15.80 -5.56 3.01
C TYR A 241 17.25 -5.45 3.53
N ASP A 242 17.91 -6.59 3.79
CA ASP A 242 19.32 -6.60 4.19
C ASP A 242 20.25 -6.21 3.05
N ASP A 243 19.88 -6.48 1.80
CA ASP A 243 20.63 -6.01 0.63
C ASP A 243 20.45 -4.50 0.44
N LEU A 244 19.23 -4.00 0.70
CA LEU A 244 18.94 -2.56 0.67
C LEU A 244 19.74 -1.81 1.75
N LEU A 245 19.83 -2.36 2.97
CA LEU A 245 20.58 -1.78 4.09
C LEU A 245 22.11 -1.79 3.91
N LYS A 246 22.64 -2.50 2.91
CA LYS A 246 24.07 -2.43 2.53
C LYS A 246 24.40 -1.17 1.72
N LEU A 247 23.40 -0.49 1.17
CA LEU A 247 23.61 0.80 0.52
C LEU A 247 23.94 1.88 1.55
N ASP A 248 24.61 2.93 1.10
CA ASP A 248 24.79 4.15 1.89
C ASP A 248 23.45 4.91 1.93
N LEU A 249 22.77 4.81 3.07
CA LEU A 249 21.43 5.34 3.28
C LEU A 249 21.42 6.25 4.50
N PRO A 250 20.72 7.39 4.44
CA PRO A 250 20.44 8.22 5.61
C PRO A 250 19.80 7.42 6.77
N GLU A 251 20.12 7.76 8.01
CA GLU A 251 19.71 6.98 9.19
C GLU A 251 18.19 6.92 9.38
N ASP A 252 17.48 7.97 8.99
CA ASP A 252 16.02 8.06 8.95
C ASP A 252 15.41 7.07 7.95
N VAL A 253 16.01 6.91 6.77
CA VAL A 253 15.61 5.87 5.80
C VAL A 253 15.93 4.47 6.33
N ARG A 254 17.09 4.29 6.99
CA ARG A 254 17.43 3.01 7.64
C ARG A 254 16.43 2.65 8.74
N LEU A 255 15.96 3.64 9.50
CA LEU A 255 14.90 3.47 10.50
C LEU A 255 13.60 3.02 9.86
N ALA A 256 13.15 3.69 8.78
CA ALA A 256 11.94 3.31 8.05
C ALA A 256 12.01 1.85 7.55
N ILE A 257 13.17 1.43 7.03
CA ILE A 257 13.37 0.03 6.59
C ILE A 257 13.25 -0.94 7.76
N ARG A 258 13.87 -0.64 8.91
CA ARG A 258 13.77 -1.50 10.10
C ARG A 258 12.33 -1.59 10.63
N GLN A 259 11.58 -0.49 10.60
CA GLN A 259 10.17 -0.47 11.01
C GLN A 259 9.31 -1.32 10.08
N ALA A 260 9.48 -1.17 8.76
CA ALA A 260 8.82 -2.03 7.77
C ALA A 260 9.11 -3.52 8.00
N LYS A 261 10.38 -3.90 8.26
CA LYS A 261 10.75 -5.30 8.55
C LYS A 261 10.02 -5.88 9.76
N VAL A 262 9.90 -5.11 10.84
CA VAL A 262 9.22 -5.57 12.06
C VAL A 262 7.72 -5.73 11.81
N PHE A 263 7.10 -4.75 11.13
CA PHE A 263 5.68 -4.81 10.78
C PHE A 263 5.37 -5.99 9.85
N ASP A 264 6.20 -6.20 8.83
CA ASP A 264 6.08 -7.29 7.86
C ASP A 264 6.17 -8.67 8.54
N ALA A 265 7.18 -8.86 9.40
CA ALA A 265 7.36 -10.10 10.15
C ALA A 265 6.21 -10.37 11.13
N ALA A 266 5.66 -9.32 11.74
CA ALA A 266 4.49 -9.43 12.62
C ALA A 266 3.25 -9.90 11.86
N ALA A 267 3.09 -9.50 10.58
CA ALA A 267 1.95 -9.92 9.76
C ALA A 267 2.00 -11.43 9.49
N ASP A 268 3.18 -11.93 9.10
CA ASP A 268 3.40 -13.36 8.88
C ASP A 268 3.24 -14.18 10.17
N GLU A 269 3.64 -13.65 11.33
CA GLU A 269 3.49 -14.32 12.64
C GLU A 269 2.03 -14.37 13.11
N ALA A 270 1.31 -13.24 12.99
CA ALA A 270 -0.03 -13.09 13.56
C ALA A 270 -1.16 -13.66 12.70
N TYR A 271 -0.94 -13.78 11.39
CA TYR A 271 -1.96 -14.22 10.45
C TYR A 271 -1.43 -15.39 9.61
N PRO A 272 -1.53 -16.65 10.07
CA PRO A 272 -0.95 -17.81 9.36
C PRO A 272 -1.50 -18.05 7.94
N GLY A 273 -2.71 -17.56 7.65
CA GLY A 273 -3.32 -17.63 6.31
C GLY A 273 -2.89 -16.49 5.38
N PHE A 274 -2.25 -15.43 5.90
CA PHE A 274 -1.81 -14.29 5.11
C PHE A 274 -0.65 -14.66 4.17
N TYR A 275 -0.68 -14.12 2.97
CA TYR A 275 0.48 -14.11 2.08
C TYR A 275 0.44 -12.90 1.16
N ALA A 276 1.61 -12.36 0.84
CA ALA A 276 1.76 -11.31 -0.15
C ALA A 276 3.07 -11.45 -0.91
N SER A 277 2.98 -11.38 -2.24
CA SER A 277 4.11 -11.27 -3.17
C SER A 277 4.43 -9.82 -3.53
N ARG A 278 3.55 -8.88 -3.21
CA ARG A 278 3.82 -7.44 -3.22
C ARG A 278 3.57 -6.88 -1.82
N ARG A 279 4.60 -6.31 -1.21
CA ARG A 279 4.55 -5.73 0.13
C ARG A 279 5.01 -4.28 0.06
N ASN A 280 4.21 -3.35 0.55
CA ASN A 280 4.56 -1.94 0.66
C ASN A 280 4.08 -1.40 2.01
N TYR A 281 4.90 -0.59 2.64
CA TYR A 281 4.64 0.06 3.91
C TYR A 281 4.90 1.55 3.76
N ASP A 282 3.95 2.35 4.24
CA ASP A 282 4.07 3.81 4.27
C ASP A 282 4.50 4.21 5.68
N ILE A 283 5.71 4.78 5.81
CA ILE A 283 6.29 5.17 7.08
C ILE A 283 6.26 6.70 7.15
N ALA A 284 5.56 7.24 8.13
CA ALA A 284 5.59 8.66 8.42
C ALA A 284 6.75 8.99 9.35
N GLN A 285 7.43 10.09 9.05
CA GLN A 285 8.40 10.74 9.92
C GLN A 285 8.07 12.22 10.02
N GLY A 286 7.93 12.72 11.25
CA GLY A 286 7.50 14.09 11.49
C GLY A 286 7.72 14.53 12.93
N ILE A 287 7.18 15.70 13.26
CA ILE A 287 7.28 16.34 14.58
C ILE A 287 5.94 16.20 15.30
N ALA A 288 5.94 15.58 16.47
CA ALA A 288 4.76 15.52 17.33
C ALA A 288 4.52 16.86 18.06
N SER A 289 3.35 17.00 18.69
CA SER A 289 2.96 18.19 19.46
C SER A 289 3.91 18.54 20.61
N ASP A 290 4.65 17.57 21.13
CA ASP A 290 5.69 17.74 22.16
C ASP A 290 7.04 18.22 21.59
N GLY A 291 7.11 18.49 20.28
CA GLY A 291 8.30 18.91 19.55
C GLY A 291 9.29 17.78 19.25
N GLN A 292 8.97 16.53 19.59
CA GLN A 292 9.85 15.40 19.36
C GLN A 292 9.65 14.80 17.97
N ARG A 293 10.73 14.29 17.40
CA ARG A 293 10.66 13.49 16.17
C ARG A 293 10.00 12.14 16.46
N ARG A 294 9.11 11.72 15.58
CA ARG A 294 8.46 10.42 15.58
C ARG A 294 8.59 9.76 14.21
N SER A 295 8.59 8.43 14.22
CA SER A 295 8.65 7.59 13.03
C SER A 295 7.75 6.40 13.26
N GLY A 296 6.88 6.05 12.31
CA GLY A 296 6.02 4.89 12.44
C GLY A 296 5.38 4.48 11.12
N VAL A 297 5.13 3.17 10.96
CA VAL A 297 4.32 2.63 9.87
C VAL A 297 2.89 3.15 10.05
N LEU A 298 2.38 3.86 9.04
CA LEU A 298 1.00 4.34 9.01
C LEU A 298 0.06 3.23 8.53
N GLU A 299 0.40 2.62 7.40
CA GLU A 299 -0.42 1.60 6.76
C GLU A 299 0.42 0.68 5.88
N GLN A 300 -0.15 -0.48 5.58
CA GLN A 300 0.37 -1.41 4.58
C GLN A 300 -0.40 -1.27 3.25
N SER A 301 0.21 -1.73 2.16
CA SER A 301 -0.41 -1.90 0.86
C SER A 301 0.07 -3.18 0.20
N TRP A 302 -0.69 -4.26 0.38
CA TRP A 302 -0.51 -5.55 -0.28
C TRP A 302 -1.31 -5.69 -1.59
N ARG A 303 -1.54 -4.57 -2.27
CA ARG A 303 -2.29 -4.50 -3.53
C ARG A 303 -1.53 -3.69 -4.57
N MET A 304 -2.01 -3.64 -5.80
CA MET A 304 -1.53 -2.65 -6.76
C MET A 304 -1.74 -1.22 -6.21
N GLY A 305 -0.74 -0.35 -6.37
CA GLY A 305 -0.76 1.04 -5.89
C GLY A 305 0.06 1.98 -6.78
N GLY A 306 0.21 3.23 -6.36
CA GLY A 306 0.90 4.27 -7.13
C GLY A 306 2.37 3.94 -7.44
N ALA A 307 3.06 3.21 -6.55
CA ALA A 307 4.43 2.77 -6.73
C ALA A 307 4.60 1.55 -7.66
N SER A 308 3.51 0.87 -8.02
CA SER A 308 3.57 -0.42 -8.76
C SER A 308 4.28 -0.31 -10.10
N SER A 309 4.08 0.79 -10.83
CA SER A 309 4.76 0.98 -12.12
C SER A 309 6.29 1.10 -11.97
N ALA A 310 6.76 1.73 -10.88
CA ALA A 310 8.18 1.84 -10.57
C ALA A 310 8.79 0.47 -10.22
N GLU A 311 8.08 -0.38 -9.48
CA GLU A 311 8.52 -1.75 -9.18
C GLU A 311 8.69 -2.61 -10.44
N VAL A 312 7.74 -2.53 -11.38
CA VAL A 312 7.81 -3.26 -12.66
C VAL A 312 8.97 -2.73 -13.52
N ALA A 313 9.20 -1.42 -13.54
CA ALA A 313 10.33 -0.82 -14.23
C ALA A 313 11.68 -1.29 -13.66
N ALA A 314 11.80 -1.33 -12.32
CA ALA A 314 13.00 -1.84 -11.67
C ALA A 314 13.24 -3.31 -12.01
N LEU A 315 12.18 -4.14 -11.96
CA LEU A 315 12.26 -5.55 -12.37
C LEU A 315 12.77 -5.70 -13.81
N GLN A 316 12.21 -4.92 -14.76
CA GLN A 316 12.64 -4.95 -16.15
C GLN A 316 14.12 -4.62 -16.29
N SER A 317 14.60 -3.59 -15.58
CA SER A 317 16.00 -3.19 -15.62
C SER A 317 16.93 -4.28 -15.09
N PHE A 318 16.58 -4.94 -13.98
CA PHE A 318 17.33 -6.07 -13.45
C PHE A 318 17.24 -7.35 -14.32
N VAL A 319 16.20 -7.47 -15.14
CA VAL A 319 16.11 -8.54 -16.15
C VAL A 319 17.04 -8.25 -17.32
N ASN A 320 17.12 -6.99 -17.75
CA ASN A 320 17.98 -6.56 -18.86
C ASN A 320 19.46 -6.55 -18.48
N ASP A 321 19.78 -6.17 -17.25
CA ASP A 321 21.13 -6.21 -16.68
C ASP A 321 21.12 -6.91 -15.31
N PRO A 322 21.33 -8.23 -15.27
CA PRO A 322 21.39 -8.98 -14.01
C PRO A 322 22.54 -8.58 -13.08
N GLY A 323 23.59 -7.91 -13.59
CA GLY A 323 24.72 -7.44 -12.80
C GLY A 323 24.46 -6.12 -12.06
N MET A 324 23.37 -5.42 -12.41
CA MET A 324 22.98 -4.16 -11.81
C MET A 324 22.60 -4.37 -10.33
N ARG A 325 23.31 -3.67 -9.44
CA ARG A 325 23.15 -3.79 -7.99
C ARG A 325 21.96 -3.02 -7.43
N ALA A 326 21.71 -1.83 -7.99
CA ALA A 326 20.66 -0.94 -7.56
C ALA A 326 20.19 -0.08 -8.73
N ILE A 327 18.99 0.49 -8.63
CA ILE A 327 18.42 1.39 -9.63
C ILE A 327 17.54 2.45 -8.97
N ARG A 328 17.45 3.62 -9.61
CA ARG A 328 16.50 4.67 -9.23
C ARG A 328 15.35 4.70 -10.20
N VAL A 329 14.13 4.63 -9.68
CA VAL A 329 12.90 4.65 -10.47
C VAL A 329 11.92 5.62 -9.85
N SER A 330 11.19 6.35 -10.67
CA SER A 330 10.16 7.27 -10.19
C SER A 330 8.85 7.00 -10.88
N SER A 331 7.81 6.67 -10.13
CA SER A 331 6.42 6.69 -10.61
C SER A 331 5.87 8.09 -10.44
N VAL A 332 5.25 8.65 -11.48
CA VAL A 332 4.65 9.99 -11.47
C VAL A 332 3.18 9.91 -11.83
N GLU A 333 2.33 10.60 -11.06
CA GLU A 333 0.94 10.90 -11.38
C GLU A 333 0.77 12.42 -11.48
N THR A 334 0.26 12.91 -12.60
CA THR A 334 0.01 14.35 -12.80
C THR A 334 -1.31 14.58 -13.53
N TYR A 335 -2.00 15.66 -13.14
CA TYR A 335 -3.29 16.07 -13.68
C TYR A 335 -3.14 17.12 -14.79
N ILE A 336 -1.91 17.34 -15.27
CA ILE A 336 -1.58 18.28 -16.33
C ILE A 336 -1.19 17.50 -17.59
N ASP A 337 -1.82 17.82 -18.72
CA ASP A 337 -1.43 17.25 -20.00
C ASP A 337 -0.09 17.84 -20.46
N GLN A 338 0.92 16.98 -20.49
CA GLN A 338 2.29 17.36 -20.82
C GLN A 338 2.98 16.28 -21.66
N PRO A 339 3.99 16.67 -22.46
CA PRO A 339 4.90 15.71 -23.08
C PRO A 339 5.59 14.85 -22.03
N LEU A 340 5.86 13.60 -22.38
CA LEU A 340 6.66 12.72 -21.54
C LEU A 340 8.12 13.18 -21.51
N PRO A 341 8.80 13.11 -20.34
CA PRO A 341 10.25 13.20 -20.31
C PRO A 341 10.89 12.17 -21.25
N ALA A 342 12.12 12.44 -21.67
CA ALA A 342 12.90 11.47 -22.44
C ALA A 342 12.98 10.13 -21.69
N ASP A 343 12.84 9.02 -22.43
CA ASP A 343 12.90 7.65 -21.94
C ASP A 343 11.88 7.27 -20.86
N ALA A 344 10.88 8.13 -20.61
CA ALA A 344 9.78 7.82 -19.72
C ALA A 344 8.84 6.77 -20.36
N ILE A 345 8.33 5.88 -19.51
CA ILE A 345 7.40 4.82 -19.90
C ILE A 345 5.99 5.27 -19.50
N GLU A 346 5.13 5.51 -20.49
CA GLU A 346 3.72 5.83 -20.24
C GLU A 346 2.99 4.59 -19.71
N VAL A 347 2.24 4.78 -18.62
CA VAL A 347 1.40 3.74 -18.02
C VAL A 347 -0.07 4.01 -18.30
N TYR A 348 -0.47 5.28 -18.22
CA TYR A 348 -1.83 5.71 -18.46
C TYR A 348 -1.85 7.18 -18.89
N ARG A 349 -2.69 7.52 -19.86
CA ARG A 349 -3.02 8.91 -20.23
C ARG A 349 -4.51 8.96 -20.60
N GLY A 350 -5.30 9.71 -19.84
CA GLY A 350 -6.75 9.79 -20.05
C GLY A 350 -7.49 10.39 -18.85
N PRO A 351 -8.83 10.33 -18.82
CA PRO A 351 -9.63 10.89 -17.72
C PRO A 351 -9.49 10.08 -16.41
N ALA A 352 -9.56 10.78 -15.28
CA ALA A 352 -9.70 10.16 -13.96
C ALA A 352 -11.17 10.16 -13.51
N GLU A 353 -11.44 9.60 -12.33
CA GLU A 353 -12.80 9.63 -11.75
C GLU A 353 -13.26 11.05 -11.42
N SER A 354 -12.37 11.86 -10.82
CA SER A 354 -12.66 13.21 -10.34
C SER A 354 -11.96 14.31 -11.16
N SER A 355 -11.35 13.97 -12.30
CA SER A 355 -10.63 14.92 -13.15
C SER A 355 -10.74 14.52 -14.61
N ASP A 356 -10.84 15.51 -15.50
CA ASP A 356 -10.87 15.30 -16.95
C ASP A 356 -9.55 14.71 -17.50
N PHE A 357 -8.48 14.78 -16.71
CA PHE A 357 -7.16 14.30 -17.12
C PHE A 357 -6.32 13.74 -15.98
N LEU A 358 -5.58 12.68 -16.30
CA LEU A 358 -4.55 12.05 -15.49
C LEU A 358 -3.52 11.38 -16.40
N LEU A 359 -2.25 11.68 -16.14
CA LEU A 359 -1.09 11.08 -16.77
C LEU A 359 -0.29 10.33 -15.71
N LYS A 360 -0.06 9.03 -15.94
CA LYS A 360 0.81 8.18 -15.15
C LYS A 360 1.97 7.70 -16.00
N TYR A 361 3.19 7.90 -15.52
CA TYR A 361 4.39 7.43 -16.20
C TYR A 361 5.49 7.05 -15.21
N VAL A 362 6.51 6.36 -15.71
CA VAL A 362 7.70 5.99 -14.96
C VAL A 362 8.93 6.57 -15.61
N THR A 363 9.88 7.01 -14.80
CA THR A 363 11.24 7.32 -15.25
C THR A 363 12.23 6.39 -14.56
N VAL A 364 13.32 6.08 -15.26
CA VAL A 364 14.39 5.19 -14.79
C VAL A 364 15.70 5.94 -14.90
N LYS A 365 16.52 5.89 -13.85
CA LYS A 365 17.86 6.49 -13.81
C LYS A 365 18.87 5.47 -13.27
N SER A 366 20.11 5.57 -13.76
CA SER A 366 21.22 4.80 -13.22
C SER A 366 21.40 5.09 -11.73
N TYR A 367 21.85 4.09 -10.97
CA TYR A 367 22.20 4.28 -9.58
C TYR A 367 23.44 5.17 -9.40
N ASP A 368 24.43 5.01 -10.29
CA ASP A 368 25.74 5.67 -10.21
C ASP A 368 25.78 7.09 -10.82
N GLY A 369 24.64 7.59 -11.33
CA GLY A 369 24.57 8.85 -12.07
C GLY A 369 24.60 8.62 -13.57
#